data_AF-A0A959RV31-F1
#
_entry.id   AF-A0A959RV31-F1
#
_cell.length_a   1.000
_cell.length_b   1.000
_cell.length_c   1.000
_cell.angle_alpha   90.00
_cell.angle_beta   90.00
_cell.angle_gamma   90.00
#
_symmetry.space_group_name_H-M   'P 1'
#
loop_
_entity.id
_entity.type
_entity.pdbx_description
1 polymer ?
#
loop_
_entity_poly.entity_id
_entity_poly.type
_entity_poly.pdbx_seq_one_letter_code
_entity_poly.pdbx_strand_id
1 'polypeptide(L)'
;MNYCLACNKELEGNVKYHENCLKTFWKEDTPVLELDYELSTIEELAKENVAQRVIVTGVQPKLSLGFTGEEDKNRLTIVGALNGRYILKPPFELYPQMPEIEALSMLLTRECGIDTVPFLLIPMKSGELAYLTRRIDRTVKNEKYPMEDACQFTERLTEHKYRGSYEQIAKGIIAYAQNPLLEVVKFYEQVIVSFLIGNNDMHLKNFSLIAFKNNQYQLAPAYDMVSVKLLIPEDQEELA
;
A
#
# COMPACT_ATOMS: atom_id res chain seq x y z
N MET A 1 8.70 4.60 -26.24
CA MET A 1 9.57 4.31 -25.09
C MET A 1 8.74 3.50 -24.11
N ASN A 2 9.25 2.35 -23.65
CA ASN A 2 8.58 1.54 -22.64
C ASN A 2 9.18 1.90 -21.26
N TYR A 3 8.34 1.98 -20.24
CA TYR A 3 8.78 2.29 -18.87
C TYR A 3 8.51 1.10 -17.95
N CYS A 4 9.38 0.94 -16.96
CA CYS A 4 9.26 -0.12 -15.96
C CYS A 4 8.07 0.13 -15.05
N LEU A 5 7.15 -0.84 -14.99
CA LEU A 5 5.94 -0.79 -14.15
C LEU A 5 6.22 -0.81 -12.63
N ALA A 6 7.48 -0.90 -12.20
CA ALA A 6 7.88 -0.85 -10.78
C ALA A 6 8.67 0.39 -10.39
N CYS A 7 9.49 0.96 -11.28
CA CYS A 7 10.36 2.10 -10.97
C CYS A 7 10.19 3.30 -11.90
N ASN A 8 9.33 3.19 -12.92
CA ASN A 8 9.07 4.21 -13.93
C ASN A 8 10.32 4.73 -14.68
N LYS A 9 11.38 3.93 -14.75
CA LYS A 9 12.58 4.21 -15.58
C LYS A 9 12.45 3.53 -16.94
N GLU A 10 13.12 4.09 -17.95
CA GLU A 10 13.12 3.55 -19.32
C GLU A 10 13.57 2.09 -19.37
N LEU A 11 12.99 1.32 -20.31
CA LEU A 11 13.32 -0.07 -20.55
C LEU A 11 13.90 -0.27 -21.96
N GLU A 12 14.82 -1.22 -22.05
CA GLU A 12 15.33 -1.74 -23.31
C GLU A 12 14.53 -2.98 -23.74
N GLY A 13 14.02 -2.97 -24.97
CA GLY A 13 13.29 -4.10 -25.54
C GLY A 13 11.83 -4.23 -25.09
N ASN A 14 11.25 -5.41 -25.31
CA ASN A 14 9.84 -5.71 -25.06
C ASN A 14 9.63 -6.38 -23.70
N VAL A 15 10.17 -5.78 -22.64
CA VAL A 15 9.96 -6.23 -21.25
C VAL A 15 9.07 -5.23 -20.51
N LYS A 16 8.43 -5.66 -19.41
CA LYS A 16 7.58 -4.82 -18.55
C LYS A 16 8.31 -4.31 -17.29
N TYR A 17 9.41 -4.97 -16.91
CA TYR A 17 10.14 -4.70 -15.67
C TYR A 17 11.65 -4.83 -15.84
N HIS A 18 12.40 -4.06 -15.05
CA HIS A 18 13.80 -4.35 -14.78
C HIS A 18 13.94 -5.61 -13.91
N GLU A 19 14.93 -6.45 -14.21
CA GLU A 19 15.20 -7.68 -13.44
C GLU A 19 15.45 -7.36 -11.95
N ASN A 20 16.17 -6.28 -11.66
CA ASN A 20 16.44 -5.86 -10.28
C ASN A 20 15.16 -5.44 -9.53
N CYS A 21 14.20 -4.83 -10.22
CA CYS A 21 12.92 -4.46 -9.61
C CYS A 21 12.11 -5.70 -9.23
N LEU A 22 12.07 -6.71 -10.09
CA LEU A 22 11.40 -7.99 -9.80
C LEU A 22 12.07 -8.69 -8.61
N LYS A 23 13.41 -8.80 -8.60
CA LYS A 23 14.17 -9.40 -7.48
C LYS A 23 13.89 -8.68 -6.16
N THR A 24 13.86 -7.35 -6.18
CA THR A 24 13.61 -6.54 -4.98
C THR A 24 12.19 -6.71 -4.45
N PHE A 25 11.20 -6.75 -5.34
CA PHE A 25 9.79 -6.85 -4.97
C PHE A 25 9.42 -8.26 -4.47
N TRP A 26 9.69 -9.29 -5.29
CA TRP A 26 9.28 -10.68 -5.04
C TRP A 26 10.19 -11.41 -4.06
N LYS A 27 11.45 -10.96 -3.88
CA LYS A 27 12.44 -11.61 -3.02
C LYS A 27 12.65 -13.08 -3.39
N GLU A 28 12.20 -14.00 -2.54
CA GLU A 28 12.30 -15.45 -2.69
C GLU A 28 11.12 -16.05 -3.46
N ASP A 29 10.06 -15.26 -3.69
CA ASP A 29 8.88 -15.71 -4.41
C ASP A 29 9.10 -15.70 -5.92
N THR A 30 8.42 -16.62 -6.61
CA THR A 30 8.40 -16.63 -8.07
C THR A 30 7.76 -15.34 -8.60
N PRO A 31 8.44 -14.56 -9.46
CA PRO A 31 7.87 -13.36 -10.04
C PRO A 31 6.63 -13.66 -10.89
N VAL A 32 5.54 -12.95 -10.62
CA VAL A 32 4.34 -12.92 -11.46
C VAL A 32 4.38 -11.62 -12.28
N LEU A 33 4.27 -11.74 -13.60
CA LEU A 33 4.37 -10.60 -14.52
C LEU A 33 3.00 -10.10 -15.02
N GLU A 34 1.96 -10.89 -14.80
CA GLU A 34 0.58 -10.63 -15.20
C GLU A 34 -0.36 -11.47 -14.33
N LEU A 35 -1.49 -10.89 -13.93
CA LEU A 35 -2.53 -11.59 -13.17
C LEU A 35 -3.49 -12.28 -14.13
N ASP A 36 -3.69 -13.59 -13.94
CA ASP A 36 -4.70 -14.39 -14.64
C ASP A 36 -6.10 -14.18 -14.00
N TYR A 37 -6.50 -12.92 -13.89
CA TYR A 37 -7.83 -12.50 -13.45
C TYR A 37 -8.31 -11.36 -14.35
N GLU A 38 -9.59 -11.41 -14.73
CA GLU A 38 -10.29 -10.29 -15.35
C GLU A 38 -10.79 -9.33 -14.27
N LEU A 39 -10.94 -8.05 -14.62
CA LEU A 39 -11.45 -7.03 -13.69
C LEU A 39 -12.83 -7.39 -13.14
N SER A 40 -13.73 -7.91 -13.98
CA SER A 40 -15.06 -8.38 -13.59
C SER A 40 -15.01 -9.44 -12.48
N THR A 41 -14.13 -10.43 -12.62
CA THR A 41 -13.92 -11.49 -11.61
C THR A 41 -13.38 -10.90 -10.30
N ILE A 42 -12.46 -9.94 -10.38
CA ILE A 42 -11.93 -9.24 -9.22
C ILE A 42 -13.00 -8.42 -8.50
N GLU A 43 -13.88 -7.74 -9.23
CA GLU A 43 -14.98 -6.97 -8.65
C GLU A 43 -16.01 -7.86 -7.93
N GLU A 44 -16.34 -9.01 -8.50
CA GLU A 44 -17.21 -10.01 -7.86
C GLU A 44 -16.58 -10.52 -6.55
N LEU A 45 -15.31 -10.93 -6.61
CA LEU A 45 -14.58 -11.40 -5.43
C LEU A 45 -14.40 -10.29 -4.39
N ALA A 46 -14.22 -9.05 -4.81
CA ALA A 46 -14.17 -7.91 -3.91
C ALA A 46 -15.52 -7.67 -3.23
N LYS A 47 -16.65 -7.75 -3.94
CA LYS A 47 -17.99 -7.65 -3.35
C LYS A 47 -18.24 -8.74 -2.31
N GLU A 48 -17.82 -9.98 -2.58
CA GLU A 48 -17.94 -11.10 -1.62
C GLU A 48 -17.08 -10.87 -0.37
N ASN A 49 -15.85 -10.34 -0.51
CA ASN A 49 -14.97 -10.06 0.62
C ASN A 49 -15.35 -8.79 1.39
N VAL A 50 -15.87 -7.76 0.72
CA VAL A 50 -16.35 -6.50 1.33
C VAL A 50 -17.68 -6.72 2.04
N ALA A 51 -18.52 -7.66 1.60
CA ALA A 51 -19.70 -8.07 2.37
C ALA A 51 -19.35 -8.64 3.76
N GLN A 52 -18.11 -9.11 3.96
CA GLN A 52 -17.59 -9.52 5.28
C GLN A 52 -16.98 -8.35 6.09
N ARG A 53 -16.91 -7.13 5.52
CA ARG A 53 -16.33 -5.92 6.14
C ARG A 53 -17.35 -4.77 6.09
N VAL A 54 -18.06 -4.62 7.20
CA VAL A 54 -19.03 -3.56 7.49
C VAL A 54 -18.46 -2.14 7.22
N ILE A 55 -19.12 -1.43 6.29
CA ILE A 55 -19.34 0.04 6.17
C ILE A 55 -18.09 0.94 6.00
N VAL A 56 -17.86 1.46 4.78
CA VAL A 56 -17.80 2.90 4.41
C VAL A 56 -17.93 3.00 2.87
N THR A 57 -18.79 3.90 2.37
CA THR A 57 -18.95 4.19 0.93
C THR A 57 -17.71 4.90 0.37
N GLY A 58 -17.19 4.45 -0.78
CA GLY A 58 -16.03 5.07 -1.45
C GLY A 58 -14.67 4.44 -1.13
N VAL A 59 -14.64 3.35 -0.37
CA VAL A 59 -13.39 2.62 -0.08
C VAL A 59 -12.99 1.79 -1.30
N GLN A 60 -11.77 2.02 -1.81
CA GLN A 60 -11.17 1.20 -2.86
C GLN A 60 -11.14 -0.28 -2.43
N PRO A 61 -11.60 -1.22 -3.29
CA PRO A 61 -11.50 -2.64 -2.97
C PRO A 61 -10.03 -3.03 -2.76
N LYS A 62 -9.74 -3.71 -1.64
CA LYS A 62 -8.41 -4.24 -1.32
C LYS A 62 -8.51 -5.75 -1.13
N LEU A 63 -7.76 -6.51 -1.94
CA LEU A 63 -7.74 -7.96 -1.92
C LEU A 63 -6.40 -8.47 -1.38
N SER A 64 -6.45 -9.49 -0.54
CA SER A 64 -5.26 -10.14 0.00
C SER A 64 -4.88 -11.30 -0.92
N LEU A 65 -3.63 -11.33 -1.40
CA LEU A 65 -3.14 -12.38 -2.29
C LEU A 65 -2.01 -13.21 -1.66
N GLY A 66 -1.96 -14.50 -2.00
CA GLY A 66 -0.94 -15.44 -1.57
C GLY A 66 -0.70 -16.53 -2.62
N PHE A 67 0.38 -17.28 -2.46
CA PHE A 67 0.64 -18.44 -3.31
C PHE A 67 0.00 -19.68 -2.68
N THR A 68 -0.76 -20.46 -3.46
CA THR A 68 -1.29 -21.77 -3.04
C THR A 68 -0.36 -22.88 -3.51
N GLY A 69 -0.15 -23.88 -2.65
CA GLY A 69 0.84 -24.94 -2.84
C GLY A 69 0.33 -26.22 -3.52
N GLU A 70 -0.92 -26.27 -3.98
CA GLU A 70 -1.48 -27.50 -4.56
C GLU A 70 -1.58 -27.41 -6.10
N GLU A 71 -0.82 -28.30 -6.73
CA GLU A 71 -0.84 -28.80 -8.12
C GLU A 71 -0.58 -27.82 -9.28
N ASP A 72 -0.95 -26.54 -9.18
CA ASP A 72 -0.63 -25.52 -10.19
C ASP A 72 0.45 -24.57 -9.67
N LYS A 73 1.70 -24.83 -10.06
CA LYS A 73 2.87 -24.04 -9.68
C LYS A 73 2.63 -22.54 -9.92
N ASN A 74 2.80 -21.73 -8.87
CA ASN A 74 3.01 -20.27 -8.92
C ASN A 74 1.80 -19.39 -9.27
N ARG A 75 0.55 -19.80 -9.00
CA ARG A 75 -0.59 -18.88 -9.10
C ARG A 75 -0.71 -18.01 -7.85
N LEU A 76 -0.69 -16.70 -8.06
CA LEU A 76 -1.00 -15.71 -7.01
C LEU A 76 -2.52 -15.63 -6.89
N THR A 77 -3.08 -16.29 -5.89
CA THR A 77 -4.53 -16.43 -5.69
C THR A 77 -5.01 -15.49 -4.61
N ILE A 78 -6.30 -15.15 -4.67
CA ILE A 78 -6.97 -14.47 -3.57
C ILE A 78 -7.03 -15.43 -2.39
N VAL A 79 -6.40 -15.05 -1.29
CA VAL A 79 -6.47 -15.78 -0.03
C VAL A 79 -7.24 -14.92 0.95
N GLY A 80 -7.99 -15.55 1.85
CA GLY A 80 -8.76 -14.85 2.88
C GLY A 80 -7.93 -13.72 3.53
N ALA A 81 -8.60 -12.62 3.85
CA ALA A 81 -7.99 -11.29 4.01
C ALA A 81 -6.82 -11.15 5.02
N LEU A 82 -6.57 -12.17 5.85
CA LEU A 82 -5.58 -12.18 6.91
C LEU A 82 -4.29 -12.95 6.57
N ASN A 83 -4.27 -13.76 5.50
CA ASN A 83 -3.18 -14.73 5.28
C ASN A 83 -2.30 -14.45 4.05
N GLY A 84 -2.64 -13.48 3.21
CA GLY A 84 -1.86 -13.16 2.01
C GLY A 84 -0.61 -12.35 2.30
N ARG A 85 0.45 -12.54 1.50
CA ARG A 85 1.69 -11.76 1.60
C ARG A 85 1.66 -10.50 0.74
N TYR A 86 0.65 -10.37 -0.11
CA TYR A 86 0.46 -9.24 -1.02
C TYR A 86 -0.92 -8.64 -0.86
N ILE A 87 -1.04 -7.35 -1.16
CA ILE A 87 -2.31 -6.63 -1.23
C ILE A 87 -2.45 -6.12 -2.66
N LEU A 88 -3.54 -6.53 -3.32
CA LEU A 88 -3.94 -6.06 -4.64
C LEU A 88 -4.99 -4.97 -4.50
N LYS A 89 -4.78 -3.89 -5.25
CA LYS A 89 -5.70 -2.78 -5.42
C LYS A 89 -6.01 -2.64 -6.91
N PRO A 90 -7.16 -3.15 -7.37
CA PRO A 90 -7.53 -3.06 -8.78
C PRO A 90 -7.96 -1.62 -9.15
N PRO A 91 -8.12 -1.34 -10.45
CA PRO A 91 -8.85 -0.18 -10.93
C PRO A 91 -10.22 -0.08 -10.25
N PHE A 92 -10.68 1.15 -10.05
CA PHE A 92 -12.01 1.42 -9.53
C PHE A 92 -12.84 2.12 -10.62
N GLU A 93 -14.10 1.74 -10.79
CA GLU A 93 -14.95 2.21 -11.90
C GLU A 93 -15.00 3.75 -12.01
N LEU A 94 -15.11 4.45 -10.86
CA LEU A 94 -15.11 5.92 -10.83
C LEU A 94 -13.73 6.53 -11.09
N TYR A 95 -12.66 5.79 -10.81
CA TYR A 95 -11.27 6.26 -10.91
C TYR A 95 -10.37 5.17 -11.53
N PRO A 96 -10.45 4.92 -12.85
CA PRO A 96 -9.74 3.81 -13.47
C PRO A 96 -8.22 3.89 -13.33
N GLN A 97 -7.66 5.10 -13.33
CA GLN A 97 -6.21 5.36 -13.22
C GLN A 97 -5.70 5.42 -11.76
N MET A 98 -6.54 5.07 -10.78
CA MET A 98 -6.17 5.09 -9.36
C MET A 98 -4.92 4.24 -9.05
N PRO A 99 -4.75 3.02 -9.60
CA PRO A 99 -3.53 2.24 -9.41
C PRO A 99 -2.26 2.98 -9.85
N GLU A 100 -2.28 3.61 -11.02
CA GLU A 100 -1.16 4.35 -11.59
C GLU A 100 -0.86 5.62 -10.79
N ILE A 101 -1.90 6.32 -10.33
CA ILE A 101 -1.76 7.51 -9.48
C ILE A 101 -1.15 7.13 -8.12
N GLU A 102 -1.56 6.01 -7.52
CA GLU A 102 -0.93 5.50 -6.29
C GLU A 102 0.53 5.13 -6.54
N ALA A 103 0.85 4.42 -7.63
CA ALA A 103 2.23 4.08 -7.97
C ALA A 103 3.10 5.33 -8.17
N LEU A 104 2.59 6.34 -8.87
CA LEU A 104 3.28 7.62 -9.07
C LEU A 104 3.50 8.34 -7.73
N SER A 105 2.47 8.41 -6.88
CA SER A 105 2.52 9.06 -5.57
C SER A 105 3.56 8.40 -4.65
N MET A 106 3.61 7.07 -4.67
CA MET A 106 4.59 6.28 -3.92
C MET A 106 6.01 6.43 -4.49
N LEU A 107 6.18 6.56 -5.82
CA LEU A 107 7.48 6.87 -6.42
C LEU A 107 7.97 8.27 -6.03
N LEU A 108 7.11 9.29 -6.11
CA LEU A 108 7.43 10.65 -5.67
C LEU A 108 7.83 10.68 -4.20
N THR A 109 7.10 9.94 -3.34
CA THR A 109 7.44 9.78 -1.92
C THR A 109 8.85 9.23 -1.72
N ARG A 110 9.24 8.22 -2.51
CA ARG A 110 10.59 7.65 -2.49
C ARG A 110 11.66 8.63 -2.96
N GLU A 111 11.39 9.41 -4.01
CA GLU A 111 12.32 10.43 -4.52
C GLU A 111 12.54 11.58 -3.50
N CYS A 112 11.57 11.83 -2.62
CA CYS A 112 11.73 12.72 -1.47
C CYS A 112 12.55 12.11 -0.31
N GLY A 113 13.06 10.89 -0.46
CA GLY A 113 13.89 10.22 0.56
C GLY A 113 13.10 9.47 1.65
N ILE A 114 11.78 9.33 1.50
CA ILE A 114 10.95 8.60 2.46
C ILE A 114 10.91 7.11 2.09
N ASP A 115 11.15 6.25 3.08
CA ASP A 115 11.00 4.81 2.93
C ASP A 115 9.54 4.45 2.64
N THR A 116 9.32 3.67 1.59
CA THR A 116 7.99 3.19 1.18
C THR A 116 7.90 1.67 1.26
N VAL A 117 6.70 1.12 1.46
CA VAL A 117 6.48 -0.32 1.23
C VAL A 117 6.84 -0.72 -0.21
N PRO A 118 7.26 -1.97 -0.47
CA PRO A 118 7.52 -2.43 -1.82
C PRO A 118 6.22 -2.52 -2.62
N PHE A 119 6.22 -1.96 -3.83
CA PHE A 119 5.07 -1.99 -4.73
C PHE A 119 5.51 -2.12 -6.20
N LEU A 120 4.56 -2.50 -7.05
CA LEU A 120 4.63 -2.39 -8.51
C LEU A 120 3.21 -2.29 -9.11
N LEU A 121 3.13 -1.84 -10.35
CA LEU A 121 1.93 -2.04 -11.18
C LEU A 121 2.02 -3.42 -11.83
N ILE A 122 0.92 -4.18 -11.77
CA ILE A 122 0.79 -5.51 -12.37
C ILE A 122 -0.33 -5.50 -13.41
N PRO A 123 -0.05 -5.90 -14.67
CA PRO A 123 -1.09 -6.08 -15.68
C PRO A 123 -2.08 -7.17 -15.30
N MET A 124 -3.34 -6.92 -15.59
CA MET A 124 -4.42 -7.90 -15.53
C MET A 124 -4.65 -8.53 -16.90
N LYS A 125 -5.31 -9.69 -16.93
CA LYS A 125 -5.62 -10.41 -18.18
C LYS A 125 -6.47 -9.58 -19.14
N SER A 126 -7.34 -8.73 -18.61
CA SER A 126 -8.19 -7.81 -19.36
C SER A 126 -7.45 -6.57 -19.90
N GLY A 127 -6.19 -6.35 -19.50
CA GLY A 127 -5.29 -5.32 -20.02
C GLY A 127 -5.08 -4.11 -19.10
N GLU A 128 -5.90 -3.95 -18.07
CA GLU A 128 -5.75 -2.89 -17.07
C GLU A 128 -4.55 -3.13 -16.15
N LEU A 129 -4.11 -2.07 -15.47
CA LEU A 129 -3.08 -2.16 -14.45
C LEU A 129 -3.71 -2.17 -13.06
N ALA A 130 -3.26 -3.07 -12.20
CA ALA A 130 -3.57 -3.04 -10.78
C ALA A 130 -2.32 -2.68 -9.97
N TYR A 131 -2.52 -2.10 -8.79
CA TYR A 131 -1.44 -1.80 -7.87
C TYR A 131 -1.25 -2.99 -6.93
N LEU A 132 -0.03 -3.51 -6.86
CA LEU A 132 0.34 -4.63 -6.01
C LEU A 132 1.41 -4.21 -5.02
N THR A 133 1.12 -4.35 -3.73
CA THR A 133 2.10 -4.09 -2.67
C THR A 133 2.39 -5.34 -1.87
N ARG A 134 3.65 -5.49 -1.43
CA ARG A 134 4.06 -6.58 -0.54
C ARG A 134 3.92 -6.13 0.90
N ARG A 135 3.21 -6.94 1.69
CA ARG A 135 3.05 -6.69 3.12
C ARG A 135 4.40 -6.72 3.85
N ILE A 136 4.60 -5.73 4.71
CA ILE A 136 5.80 -5.61 5.56
C ILE A 136 5.58 -6.16 6.95
N ASP A 137 4.34 -6.34 7.40
CA ASP A 137 3.97 -6.87 8.71
C ASP A 137 4.13 -8.40 8.82
N ARG A 138 4.88 -9.00 7.90
CA ARG A 138 5.06 -10.45 7.84
C ARG A 138 6.36 -10.87 7.16
N THR A 139 6.92 -12.00 7.60
CA THR A 139 8.15 -12.60 7.06
C THR A 139 7.88 -13.35 5.75
N VAL A 140 8.93 -13.81 5.08
CA VAL A 140 8.81 -14.69 3.91
C VAL A 140 8.07 -16.00 4.24
N LYS A 141 8.18 -16.47 5.49
CA LYS A 141 7.45 -17.62 6.05
C LYS A 141 6.05 -17.28 6.55
N ASN A 142 5.58 -16.05 6.30
CA ASN A 142 4.27 -15.53 6.70
C ASN A 142 4.06 -15.39 8.22
N GLU A 143 5.15 -15.32 9.00
CA GLU A 143 5.09 -15.02 10.43
C GLU A 143 4.86 -13.52 10.61
N LYS A 144 4.00 -13.10 11.55
CA LYS A 144 3.60 -11.70 11.69
C LYS A 144 4.60 -10.89 12.51
N TYR A 145 4.90 -9.67 12.05
CA TYR A 145 5.49 -8.63 12.88
C TYR A 145 4.37 -7.85 13.58
N PRO A 146 4.53 -7.49 14.87
CA PRO A 146 3.63 -6.54 15.52
C PRO A 146 3.64 -5.21 14.76
N MET A 147 2.45 -4.78 14.34
CA MET A 147 2.23 -3.52 13.64
C MET A 147 0.89 -2.96 14.09
N GLU A 148 0.90 -1.70 14.52
CA GLU A 148 -0.29 -1.00 15.01
C GLU A 148 -0.42 0.35 14.31
N ASP A 149 -1.63 0.64 13.82
CA ASP A 149 -1.94 1.93 13.21
C ASP A 149 -2.20 3.03 14.25
N ALA A 150 -2.20 4.30 13.84
CA ALA A 150 -2.35 5.40 14.79
C ALA A 150 -3.73 5.49 15.42
N CYS A 151 -4.77 4.84 14.88
CA CYS A 151 -5.99 4.68 15.66
C CYS A 151 -5.72 3.79 16.88
N GLN A 152 -5.02 2.67 16.70
CA GLN A 152 -4.76 1.71 17.78
C GLN A 152 -3.88 2.31 18.89
N PHE A 153 -2.69 2.81 18.56
CA PHE A 153 -1.76 3.32 19.59
C PHE A 153 -2.17 4.68 20.17
N THR A 154 -3.22 5.32 19.64
CA THR A 154 -3.86 6.50 20.26
C THR A 154 -5.25 6.19 20.85
N GLU A 155 -5.60 4.90 20.98
CA GLU A 155 -6.83 4.40 21.60
C GLU A 155 -8.12 4.94 20.96
N ARG A 156 -8.16 4.98 19.63
CA ARG A 156 -9.31 5.44 18.83
C ARG A 156 -9.97 4.30 18.08
N LEU A 157 -11.28 4.42 17.97
CA LEU A 157 -12.08 3.56 17.10
C LEU A 157 -11.77 3.87 15.63
N THR A 158 -11.89 2.86 14.75
CA THR A 158 -11.63 3.01 13.31
C THR A 158 -12.57 4.03 12.64
N GLU A 159 -13.81 4.17 13.13
CA GLU A 159 -14.77 5.20 12.71
C GLU A 159 -14.30 6.64 13.00
N HIS A 160 -13.28 6.80 13.86
CA HIS A 160 -12.68 8.07 14.22
C HIS A 160 -11.34 8.29 13.52
N LYS A 161 -11.08 7.61 12.39
CA LYS A 161 -9.82 7.74 11.64
C LYS A 161 -9.48 9.17 11.22
N TYR A 162 -10.48 10.03 10.97
CA TYR A 162 -10.30 11.47 10.70
C TYR A 162 -10.42 12.37 11.95
N ARG A 163 -10.71 11.82 13.13
CA ARG A 163 -10.88 12.58 14.38
C ARG A 163 -9.60 12.50 15.22
N GLY A 164 -8.53 13.06 14.68
CA GLY A 164 -7.22 13.15 15.33
C GLY A 164 -6.42 14.35 14.86
N SER A 165 -5.17 14.44 15.28
CA SER A 165 -4.22 15.41 14.74
C SER A 165 -2.85 14.78 14.54
N TYR A 166 -2.05 15.31 13.63
CA TYR A 166 -0.66 14.88 13.45
C TYR A 166 0.17 15.05 14.74
N GLU A 167 -0.16 16.03 15.59
CA GLU A 167 0.44 16.19 16.91
C GLU A 167 0.16 14.98 17.82
N GLN A 168 -1.06 14.43 17.78
CA GLN A 168 -1.41 13.23 18.54
C GLN A 168 -0.64 12.01 18.04
N ILE A 169 -0.48 11.87 16.73
CA ILE A 169 0.35 10.79 16.14
C ILE A 169 1.80 10.95 16.61
N ALA A 170 2.38 12.15 16.51
CA ALA A 170 3.74 12.43 16.96
C ALA A 170 3.94 12.11 18.45
N LYS A 171 2.98 12.46 19.31
CA LYS A 171 3.00 12.09 20.74
C LYS A 171 2.99 10.57 20.94
N GLY A 172 2.19 9.84 20.17
CA GLY A 172 2.19 8.37 20.18
C GLY A 172 3.52 7.77 19.74
N ILE A 173 4.10 8.28 18.64
CA ILE A 173 5.43 7.89 18.18
C ILE A 173 6.47 8.14 19.29
N ILE A 174 6.41 9.30 19.95
CA ILE A 174 7.34 9.62 21.05
C ILE A 174 7.22 8.63 22.21
N ALA A 175 6.00 8.20 22.53
CA ALA A 175 5.74 7.30 23.65
C ALA A 175 6.20 5.87 23.38
N TYR A 176 6.10 5.38 22.14
CA TYR A 176 6.23 3.95 21.83
C TYR A 176 7.43 3.58 20.94
N ALA A 177 7.99 4.52 20.17
CA ALA A 177 9.11 4.21 19.29
C ALA A 177 10.41 4.03 20.07
N GLN A 178 11.29 3.14 19.58
CA GLN A 178 12.60 2.88 20.16
C GLN A 178 13.57 4.08 19.99
N ASN A 179 13.44 4.83 18.89
CA ASN A 179 14.20 6.06 18.64
C ASN A 179 13.24 7.24 18.34
N PRO A 180 12.52 7.74 19.36
CA PRO A 180 11.44 8.71 19.23
C PRO A 180 11.71 9.88 18.29
N LEU A 181 12.83 10.58 18.49
CA LEU A 181 13.11 11.83 17.78
C LEU A 181 13.35 11.59 16.29
N LEU A 182 14.06 10.52 15.95
CA LEU A 182 14.28 10.14 14.55
C LEU A 182 12.96 9.77 13.87
N GLU A 183 12.13 8.98 14.54
CA GLU A 183 10.85 8.54 13.96
C GLU A 183 9.85 9.68 13.81
N VAL A 184 9.87 10.69 14.70
CA VAL A 184 9.06 11.91 14.54
C VAL A 184 9.51 12.75 13.34
N VAL A 185 10.82 12.84 13.08
CA VAL A 185 11.33 13.55 11.89
C VAL A 185 10.83 12.88 10.62
N LYS A 186 10.99 11.55 10.49
CA LYS A 186 10.50 10.78 9.35
C LYS A 186 8.98 10.93 9.16
N PHE A 187 8.24 10.88 10.26
CA PHE A 187 6.79 11.08 10.24
C PHE A 187 6.43 12.45 9.69
N TYR A 188 7.09 13.50 10.16
CA TYR A 188 6.80 14.85 9.70
C TYR A 188 7.20 15.09 8.24
N GLU A 189 8.31 14.49 7.78
CA GLU A 189 8.68 14.46 6.36
C GLU A 189 7.58 13.80 5.52
N GLN A 190 7.01 12.68 5.99
CA GLN A 190 5.86 12.03 5.33
C GLN A 190 4.61 12.91 5.29
N VAL A 191 4.32 13.67 6.35
CA VAL A 191 3.21 14.65 6.37
C VAL A 191 3.44 15.76 5.33
N ILE A 192 4.67 16.31 5.26
CA ILE A 192 5.02 17.33 4.27
C ILE A 192 4.83 16.81 2.85
N VAL A 193 5.32 15.59 2.56
CA VAL A 193 5.16 14.99 1.24
C VAL A 193 3.69 14.73 0.91
N SER A 194 2.89 14.30 1.90
CA SER A 194 1.45 14.10 1.73
C SER A 194 0.75 15.39 1.31
N PHE A 195 1.11 16.52 1.92
CA PHE A 195 0.64 17.84 1.54
C PHE A 195 1.09 18.22 0.11
N LEU A 196 2.37 18.02 -0.22
CA LEU A 196 2.93 18.37 -1.53
C LEU A 196 2.28 17.62 -2.69
N ILE A 197 1.87 16.36 -2.48
CA ILE A 197 1.17 15.57 -3.49
C ILE A 197 -0.35 15.75 -3.44
N GLY A 198 -0.91 16.55 -2.53
CA GLY A 198 -2.35 16.73 -2.36
C GLY A 198 -3.06 15.44 -1.93
N ASN A 199 -2.50 14.75 -0.93
CA ASN A 199 -3.13 13.57 -0.32
C ASN A 199 -3.99 13.98 0.88
N ASN A 200 -5.25 14.28 0.60
CA ASN A 200 -6.24 14.65 1.62
C ASN A 200 -6.99 13.44 2.24
N ASP A 201 -6.55 12.21 1.96
CA ASP A 201 -7.02 10.99 2.64
C ASP A 201 -5.97 10.42 3.61
N MET A 202 -4.96 11.22 3.97
CA MET A 202 -3.85 10.84 4.85
C MET A 202 -4.25 10.84 6.34
N HIS A 203 -5.13 9.92 6.73
CA HIS A 203 -5.72 9.87 8.08
C HIS A 203 -4.94 8.96 9.06
N LEU A 204 -5.40 8.83 10.31
CA LEU A 204 -4.69 8.08 11.38
C LEU A 204 -4.25 6.66 10.97
N LYS A 205 -5.06 5.95 10.18
CA LYS A 205 -4.75 4.55 9.79
C LYS A 205 -3.64 4.42 8.73
N ASN A 206 -3.18 5.51 8.14
CA ASN A 206 -2.07 5.52 7.17
C ASN A 206 -0.70 5.62 7.85
N PHE A 207 -0.67 5.83 9.16
CA PHE A 207 0.54 5.83 9.95
C PHE A 207 0.51 4.64 10.90
N SER A 208 1.62 3.89 10.94
CA SER A 208 1.74 2.73 11.83
C SER A 208 3.11 2.69 12.46
N LEU A 209 3.17 2.11 13.66
CA LEU A 209 4.41 1.63 14.26
C LEU A 209 4.56 0.14 14.01
N ILE A 210 5.77 -0.31 13.67
CA ILE A 210 6.08 -1.71 13.39
C ILE A 210 7.34 -2.15 14.14
N ALA A 211 7.33 -3.38 14.66
CA ALA A 211 8.47 -3.97 15.35
C ALA A 211 9.06 -5.16 14.56
N PHE A 212 10.14 -4.90 13.81
CA PHE A 212 10.86 -5.97 13.08
C PHE A 212 11.79 -6.81 13.98
N LYS A 213 12.17 -6.28 15.14
CA LYS A 213 13.10 -6.92 16.09
C LYS A 213 12.62 -6.69 17.51
N ASN A 214 12.35 -7.77 18.26
CA ASN A 214 12.14 -7.78 19.72
C ASN A 214 11.39 -6.56 20.29
N ASN A 215 10.17 -6.28 19.79
CA ASN A 215 9.33 -5.15 20.25
C ASN A 215 9.98 -3.75 20.13
N GLN A 216 11.03 -3.59 19.32
CA GLN A 216 11.59 -2.29 18.99
C GLN A 216 10.75 -1.66 17.88
N TYR A 217 9.76 -0.87 18.30
CA TYR A 217 8.88 -0.17 17.38
C TYR A 217 9.59 1.00 16.69
N GLN A 218 9.30 1.17 15.41
CA GLN A 218 9.70 2.31 14.58
C GLN A 218 8.55 2.69 13.65
N LEU A 219 8.61 3.86 13.03
CA LEU A 219 7.64 4.25 12.01
C LEU A 219 7.71 3.25 10.86
N ALA A 220 6.55 2.72 10.46
CA ALA A 220 6.46 1.86 9.30
C ALA A 220 6.79 2.65 8.02
N PRO A 221 7.47 2.04 7.03
CA PRO A 221 7.57 2.61 5.69
C PRO A 221 6.20 3.07 5.17
N ALA A 222 6.16 4.21 4.50
CA ALA A 222 4.93 4.81 3.99
C ALA A 222 4.19 3.85 3.06
N TYR A 223 2.86 3.84 3.18
CA TYR A 223 1.93 3.05 2.38
C TYR A 223 0.66 3.87 2.15
N ASP A 224 -0.14 3.48 1.15
CA ASP A 224 -1.39 4.16 0.81
C ASP A 224 -1.19 5.68 0.55
N MET A 225 -0.06 6.06 -0.06
CA MET A 225 0.17 7.42 -0.54
C MET A 225 -0.55 7.61 -1.87
N VAL A 226 -1.56 8.47 -1.92
CA VAL A 226 -2.34 8.71 -3.15
C VAL A 226 -2.59 10.21 -3.29
N SER A 227 -2.25 10.79 -4.44
CA SER A 227 -2.66 12.15 -4.78
C SER A 227 -4.16 12.18 -5.07
N VAL A 228 -4.97 12.42 -4.04
CA VAL A 228 -6.42 12.55 -4.19
C VAL A 228 -6.77 13.78 -5.02
N LYS A 229 -5.96 14.84 -4.95
CA LYS A 229 -6.14 16.04 -5.77
C LYS A 229 -6.12 15.77 -7.28
N LEU A 230 -5.38 14.75 -7.74
CA LEU A 230 -5.40 14.32 -9.15
C LEU A 230 -6.67 13.54 -9.52
N LEU A 231 -7.31 12.91 -8.54
CA LEU A 231 -8.56 12.16 -8.72
C LEU A 231 -9.81 13.05 -8.58
N ILE A 232 -9.76 14.02 -7.67
CA ILE A 232 -10.86 14.92 -7.31
C ILE A 232 -10.32 16.37 -7.28
N PRO A 233 -10.14 17.00 -8.45
CA PRO A 233 -9.56 18.35 -8.53
C PRO A 233 -10.39 19.43 -7.81
N GLU A 234 -11.70 19.22 -7.68
CA GLU A 234 -12.64 20.13 -7.03
C GLU A 234 -12.47 20.20 -5.52
N ASP A 235 -11.90 19.16 -4.90
CA ASP A 235 -11.63 19.15 -3.47
C ASP A 235 -10.58 20.21 -3.13
N GLN A 236 -10.91 21.11 -2.21
CA GLN A 236 -10.06 22.24 -1.86
C GLN A 236 -9.06 21.89 -0.76
N GLU A 237 -9.19 20.75 -0.10
CA GLU A 237 -8.27 20.34 0.96
C GLU A 237 -7.05 19.63 0.37
N GLU A 238 -5.85 20.03 0.78
CA GLU A 238 -4.60 19.38 0.38
C GLU A 238 -4.15 18.26 1.33
N LEU A 239 -4.70 18.22 2.55
CA LEU A 239 -4.32 17.29 3.62
C LEU A 239 -5.53 16.96 4.51
N ALA A 240 -5.55 15.73 5.06
CA ALA A 240 -6.58 15.24 5.99
C ALA A 240 -6.41 15.77 7.42
#